data_AF-A0A2V5HP97-F1
#
_entry.id   AF-A0A2V5HP97-F1
#
_cell.length_a   1.000
_cell.length_b   1.000
_cell.length_c   1.000
_cell.angle_alpha   90.00
_cell.angle_beta   90.00
_cell.angle_gamma   90.00
#
_symmetry.space_group_name_H-M   'P 1'
#
loop_
_entity.id
_entity.type
_entity.pdbx_description
1 polymer ?
#
loop_
_entity_poly.entity_id
_entity_poly.type
_entity_poly.pdbx_seq_one_letter_code
_entity_poly.pdbx_strand_id
1 'polypeptide(L)'
;LSSKDAASLDKDLMETGGFSLDQLMELAGLSVSQAVYRIHPPSAGKNILVICGPGNNGGDGLVAARHLAHFGYNPKVYYPKEGKNELYQVSQTLTPYTQPNPTQLQPPIPH
;
A
#
# COMPACT_ATOMS: atom_id res chain seq x y z
N LEU A 1 4.48 20.11 8.91
CA LEU A 1 5.70 19.68 8.18
C LEU A 1 5.48 19.96 6.71
N SER A 2 6.40 20.65 6.04
CA SER A 2 6.34 20.75 4.58
C SER A 2 6.74 19.41 3.94
N SER A 3 6.43 19.20 2.66
CA SER A 3 6.86 18.00 1.93
C SER A 3 8.38 17.86 1.91
N LYS A 4 9.10 18.99 1.87
CA LYS A 4 10.55 19.03 1.92
C LYS A 4 11.09 18.62 3.29
N ASP A 5 10.43 19.06 4.37
CA ASP A 5 10.84 18.69 5.73
C ASP A 5 10.60 17.20 6.00
N ALA A 6 9.49 16.64 5.52
CA ALA A 6 9.20 15.21 5.64
C ALA A 6 10.24 14.36 4.91
N ALA A 7 10.58 14.72 3.66
CA ALA A 7 11.61 14.02 2.91
C ALA A 7 13.00 14.15 3.55
N SER A 8 13.32 15.29 4.15
CA SER A 8 14.56 15.48 4.90
C SER A 8 14.60 14.58 6.14
N LEU A 9 13.49 14.47 6.86
CA LEU A 9 13.40 13.61 8.03
C LEU A 9 13.57 12.13 7.69
N ASP A 10 12.93 11.66 6.62
CA ASP A 10 13.10 10.28 6.14
C ASP A 10 14.56 10.01 5.75
N LYS A 11 15.20 10.98 5.10
CA LYS A 11 16.62 10.91 4.77
C LYS A 11 17.50 10.83 6.03
N ASP A 12 17.24 11.66 7.03
CA ASP A 12 17.99 11.67 8.29
C ASP A 12 17.81 10.34 9.04
N LEU A 13 16.60 9.77 9.05
CA LEU A 13 16.33 8.46 9.63
C LEU A 13 17.10 7.32 8.95
N MET A 14 17.28 7.40 7.63
CA MET A 14 18.09 6.41 6.91
C MET A 14 19.59 6.61 7.12
N GLU A 15 20.08 7.85 7.05
CA GLU A 15 21.52 8.15 7.11
C GLU A 15 22.08 8.06 8.54
N THR A 16 21.35 8.57 9.53
CA THR A 16 21.82 8.65 10.92
C THR A 16 21.08 7.71 11.86
N GLY A 17 19.81 7.43 11.58
CA GLY A 17 18.99 6.50 12.38
C GLY A 17 19.25 5.03 12.07
N GLY A 18 19.94 4.71 10.97
CA GLY A 18 20.29 3.34 10.58
C GLY A 18 19.12 2.50 10.06
N PHE A 19 17.99 3.13 9.72
CA PHE A 19 16.85 2.43 9.13
C PHE A 19 17.07 2.21 7.63
N SER A 20 16.72 1.03 7.12
CA SER A 20 16.57 0.85 5.69
C SER A 20 15.26 1.46 5.19
N LEU A 21 15.21 1.80 3.90
CA LEU A 21 13.97 2.25 3.26
C LEU A 21 12.82 1.25 3.45
N ASP A 22 13.13 -0.05 3.38
CA ASP A 22 12.15 -1.13 3.58
C ASP A 22 11.56 -1.13 4.98
N GLN A 23 12.38 -0.89 6.01
CA GLN A 23 11.92 -0.83 7.39
C GLN A 23 10.99 0.37 7.62
N LEU A 24 11.32 1.54 7.06
CA LEU A 24 10.45 2.71 7.15
C LEU A 24 9.11 2.47 6.44
N MET A 25 9.15 1.88 5.24
CA MET A 25 7.96 1.52 4.48
C MET A 25 7.10 0.47 5.19
N GLU A 26 7.73 -0.53 5.82
CA GLU A 26 7.06 -1.56 6.61
C GLU A 26 6.28 -0.94 7.78
N LEU A 27 6.90 0.00 8.50
CA LEU A 27 6.29 0.73 9.60
C LEU A 27 5.15 1.64 9.12
N ALA A 28 5.35 2.34 8.01
CA ALA A 28 4.34 3.22 7.43
C ALA A 28 3.08 2.44 7.01
N GLY A 29 3.23 1.36 6.25
CA GLY A 29 2.10 0.54 5.81
C GLY A 29 1.39 -0.19 6.96
N LEU A 30 2.13 -0.63 7.99
CA LEU A 30 1.52 -1.17 9.22
C LEU A 30 0.66 -0.12 9.92
N SER A 31 1.18 1.10 10.07
CA SER A 31 0.45 2.22 10.69
C SER A 31 -0.85 2.53 9.94
N VAL A 32 -0.81 2.57 8.60
CA VAL A 32 -2.02 2.73 7.76
C VAL A 32 -3.03 1.62 8.03
N SER A 33 -2.58 0.36 8.10
CA SER A 33 -3.45 -0.80 8.34
C SER A 33 -4.10 -0.76 9.71
N GLN A 34 -3.35 -0.34 10.74
CA GLN A 34 -3.87 -0.17 12.10
C GLN A 34 -4.90 0.96 12.18
N ALA A 35 -4.68 2.06 11.46
CA ALA A 35 -5.64 3.15 11.36
C ALA A 35 -6.94 2.68 10.71
N VAL A 36 -6.86 1.96 9.58
CA VAL A 36 -8.03 1.36 8.91
C VAL A 36 -8.77 0.40 9.85
N TYR A 37 -8.05 -0.48 10.56
CA TYR A 37 -8.66 -1.40 11.53
C TYR A 37 -9.46 -0.67 12.61
N ARG A 38 -8.95 0.46 13.09
CA ARG A 38 -9.59 1.26 14.14
C ARG A 38 -10.84 1.98 13.64
N ILE A 39 -10.81 2.55 12.43
CA ILE A 39 -11.91 3.39 11.91
C ILE A 39 -12.96 2.58 11.13
N HIS A 40 -12.58 1.42 10.59
CA HIS A 40 -13.43 0.55 9.80
C HIS A 40 -13.16 -0.91 10.16
N PRO A 41 -13.60 -1.38 11.34
CA PRO A 41 -13.30 -2.73 11.80
C PRO A 41 -13.85 -3.81 10.85
N PRO A 42 -13.28 -5.03 10.80
CA PRO A 42 -13.70 -6.08 9.87
C PRO A 42 -15.19 -6.49 10.00
N SER A 43 -15.82 -6.19 11.14
CA SER A 43 -17.26 -6.39 11.37
C SER A 43 -18.14 -5.43 10.58
N ALA A 44 -17.63 -4.26 10.19
CA ALA A 44 -18.33 -3.27 9.36
C ALA A 44 -18.15 -3.51 7.86
N GLY A 45 -17.16 -4.32 7.49
CA GLY A 45 -16.82 -4.63 6.11
C GLY A 45 -15.40 -5.16 6.00
N LYS A 46 -15.19 -6.08 5.05
CA LYS A 46 -13.88 -6.70 4.82
C LYS A 46 -13.24 -6.28 3.51
N ASN A 47 -14.01 -5.76 2.56
CA ASN A 47 -13.48 -5.45 1.23
C ASN A 47 -12.81 -4.07 1.24
N ILE A 48 -11.53 -4.02 0.89
CA ILE A 48 -10.74 -2.78 0.81
C ILE A 48 -10.15 -2.69 -0.59
N LEU A 49 -10.21 -1.52 -1.22
CA LEU A 49 -9.47 -1.23 -2.45
C LEU A 49 -8.26 -0.36 -2.08
N VAL A 50 -7.07 -0.84 -2.42
CA VAL A 50 -5.81 -0.13 -2.24
C VAL A 50 -5.32 0.34 -3.61
N ILE A 51 -5.11 1.64 -3.77
CA ILE A 51 -4.66 2.23 -5.05
C ILE A 51 -3.22 2.69 -4.87
N CYS A 52 -2.30 2.06 -5.60
CA CYS A 52 -0.86 2.31 -5.49
C CYS A 52 -0.35 3.13 -6.67
N GLY A 53 0.50 4.12 -6.38
CA GLY A 53 1.26 4.88 -7.38
C GLY A 53 2.71 4.37 -7.53
N PRO A 54 3.48 4.83 -8.52
CA PRO A 54 4.84 4.32 -8.80
C PRO A 54 5.93 4.72 -7.79
N GLY A 55 5.60 5.53 -6.78
CA GLY A 55 6.55 6.06 -5.78
C GLY A 55 6.44 5.38 -4.42
N ASN A 56 7.11 5.96 -3.41
CA ASN A 56 7.19 5.41 -2.06
C ASN A 56 5.81 5.14 -1.43
N ASN A 57 4.85 6.06 -1.59
CA ASN A 57 3.47 5.87 -1.10
C ASN A 57 2.78 4.65 -1.72
N GLY A 58 3.16 4.27 -2.94
CA GLY A 58 2.68 3.03 -3.55
C GLY A 58 3.19 1.81 -2.80
N GLY A 59 4.47 1.81 -2.43
CA GLY A 59 5.08 0.82 -1.55
C GLY A 59 4.39 0.71 -0.20
N ASP A 60 4.15 1.84 0.47
CA ASP A 60 3.39 1.88 1.73
C ASP A 60 2.00 1.26 1.57
N GLY A 61 1.33 1.55 0.44
CA GLY A 61 0.05 0.94 0.09
C GLY A 61 0.13 -0.57 -0.09
N LEU A 62 1.17 -1.09 -0.76
CA LEU A 62 1.37 -2.53 -0.92
C LEU A 62 1.62 -3.23 0.43
N VAL A 63 2.45 -2.63 1.29
CA VAL A 63 2.66 -3.09 2.67
C VAL A 63 1.35 -3.06 3.45
N ALA A 64 0.57 -1.98 3.33
CA ALA A 64 -0.71 -1.86 4.01
C ALA A 64 -1.70 -2.92 3.54
N ALA A 65 -1.78 -3.19 2.23
CA ALA A 65 -2.62 -4.26 1.69
C ALA A 65 -2.28 -5.61 2.31
N ARG A 66 -0.98 -5.95 2.45
CA ARG A 66 -0.55 -7.19 3.11
C ARG A 66 -0.97 -7.26 4.58
N HIS A 67 -0.76 -6.20 5.36
CA HIS A 67 -1.18 -6.17 6.77
C HIS A 67 -2.70 -6.23 6.92
N LEU A 68 -3.46 -5.56 6.06
CA LEU A 68 -4.91 -5.66 6.03
C LEU A 68 -5.38 -7.09 5.76
N ALA A 69 -4.72 -7.83 4.86
CA ALA A 69 -5.03 -9.25 4.68
C ALA A 69 -4.79 -10.05 5.98
N HIS A 70 -3.68 -9.81 6.68
CA HIS A 70 -3.42 -10.43 7.99
C HIS A 70 -4.42 -10.03 9.08
N PHE A 71 -5.01 -8.84 8.99
CA PHE A 71 -6.04 -8.35 9.92
C PHE A 71 -7.44 -8.90 9.59
N GLY A 72 -7.58 -9.74 8.56
CA GLY A 72 -8.84 -10.39 8.20
C GLY A 72 -9.70 -9.63 7.19
N TYR A 73 -9.12 -8.66 6.47
CA TYR A 73 -9.74 -8.02 5.31
C TYR A 73 -9.50 -8.82 4.03
N ASN A 74 -10.21 -8.43 2.98
CA ASN A 74 -10.08 -8.89 1.59
C ASN A 74 -9.60 -7.72 0.71
N PRO A 75 -8.33 -7.28 0.85
CA PRO A 75 -7.81 -6.17 0.07
C PRO A 75 -7.67 -6.56 -1.40
N LYS A 76 -8.05 -5.65 -2.30
CA LYS A 76 -7.71 -5.69 -3.72
C LYS A 76 -6.77 -4.52 -4.01
N VAL A 77 -5.73 -4.77 -4.78
CA VAL A 77 -4.74 -3.75 -5.14
C VAL A 77 -4.95 -3.36 -6.60
N TYR A 78 -5.03 -2.06 -6.85
CA TYR A 78 -4.91 -1.49 -8.19
C TYR A 78 -3.57 -0.76 -8.30
N TYR A 79 -2.69 -1.28 -9.14
CA TYR A 79 -1.33 -0.75 -9.33
C TYR A 79 -0.99 -0.60 -10.82
N PRO A 80 -1.48 0.45 -11.48
CA PRO A 80 -1.41 0.57 -12.95
C PRO A 80 -0.01 0.92 -13.49
N LYS A 81 0.89 1.42 -12.63
CA LYS A 81 2.26 1.76 -13.01
C LYS A 81 3.20 1.39 -11.89
N GLU A 82 3.94 0.31 -12.09
CA GLU A 82 4.92 -0.16 -11.13
C GLU A 82 6.14 0.78 -11.04
N GLY A 83 6.65 0.94 -9.83
CA GLY A 83 7.90 1.65 -9.58
C GLY A 83 9.09 0.84 -10.06
N LYS A 84 10.21 1.51 -10.35
CA LYS A 84 11.44 0.85 -10.85
C LYS A 84 12.27 0.14 -9.77
N ASN A 85 11.92 0.30 -8.49
CA ASN A 85 12.68 -0.27 -7.39
C ASN A 85 12.24 -1.72 -7.12
N GLU A 86 13.21 -2.63 -7.04
CA GLU A 86 12.98 -4.07 -6.79
C GLU A 86 12.27 -4.35 -5.45
N LEU A 87 12.36 -3.42 -4.50
CA LEU A 87 11.71 -3.46 -3.19
C LEU A 87 10.19 -3.69 -3.27
N TYR A 88 9.55 -3.21 -4.35
CA TYR A 88 8.12 -3.35 -4.54
C TYR A 88 7.68 -4.77 -4.94
N GLN A 89 8.60 -5.64 -5.39
CA GLN A 89 8.26 -7.00 -5.81
C GLN A 89 8.04 -7.94 -4.62
N VAL A 90 8.78 -7.76 -3.53
CA VAL A 90 8.66 -8.62 -2.34
C VAL A 90 7.29 -8.45 -1.67
N SER A 91 6.81 -7.21 -1.55
CA SER A 91 5.49 -6.89 -0.99
C SER A 91 4.32 -7.45 -1.82
N GLN A 92 4.51 -7.63 -3.13
CA GLN A 92 3.48 -8.16 -4.04
C GLN A 92 3.29 -9.68 -3.92
N THR A 93 4.37 -10.44 -3.64
CA THR A 93 4.31 -11.92 -3.59
C THR A 93 3.41 -12.48 -2.49
N LEU A 94 3.10 -11.69 -1.46
CA LEU A 94 2.31 -12.11 -0.30
C LEU A 94 0.81 -11.74 -0.40
N THR A 95 0.41 -11.03 -1.46
CA THR A 95 -1.00 -10.79 -1.78
C THR A 95 -1.34 -11.53 -3.07
N PRO A 96 -2.44 -12.31 -3.16
CA PRO A 96 -2.90 -12.85 -4.44
C PRO A 96 -3.35 -11.67 -5.31
N TYR A 97 -2.38 -11.13 -6.05
CA TYR A 97 -2.61 -10.08 -7.00
C TYR A 97 -3.53 -10.63 -8.10
N THR A 98 -4.76 -10.12 -8.16
CA THR A 98 -5.64 -10.34 -9.30
C THR A 98 -5.62 -9.05 -10.10
N GLN A 99 -4.89 -8.98 -11.22
CA GLN A 99 -5.07 -7.90 -12.21
C GLN A 99 -6.59 -7.90 -12.49
N PRO A 100 -7.35 -6.83 -12.22
CA PRO A 100 -8.69 -6.74 -12.77
C PRO A 100 -8.53 -6.78 -14.29
N ASN A 101 -9.11 -7.80 -14.92
CA ASN A 101 -9.11 -7.91 -16.38
C ASN A 101 -9.64 -6.59 -16.96
N PRO A 102 -8.96 -5.92 -17.91
CA PRO A 102 -9.32 -4.57 -18.38
C PRO A 102 -10.79 -4.42 -18.81
N THR A 103 -11.42 -5.53 -19.21
CA THR A 103 -12.84 -5.62 -19.57
C THR A 103 -13.81 -5.39 -18.40
N GLN A 104 -13.39 -5.54 -17.15
CA GLN A 104 -14.25 -5.37 -15.96
C GLN A 104 -14.36 -3.91 -15.48
N LEU A 105 -13.66 -2.97 -16.12
CA LEU A 105 -13.68 -1.54 -15.78
C LEU A 105 -14.51 -0.70 -16.77
N GLN A 106 -15.11 -1.30 -17.80
CA GLN A 106 -16.02 -0.56 -18.67
C GLN A 106 -17.39 -0.41 -18.00
N PRO A 107 -17.94 0.82 -17.93
CA PRO A 107 -19.31 1.02 -17.47
C PRO A 107 -20.27 0.22 -18.39
N PRO A 108 -21.38 -0.32 -17.84
CA PRO A 108 -22.33 -1.07 -18.66
C PRO A 108 -22.86 -0.16 -19.78
N ILE A 109 -22.81 -0.67 -21.01
CA ILE A 109 -23.38 -0.01 -22.18
C ILE A 109 -24.91 0.02 -21.96
N PRO A 110 -25.57 1.20 -21.98
CA PRO A 110 -27.02 1.25 -21.90
C PRO A 110 -27.62 0.60 -23.15
N HIS A 111 -28.54 -0.34 -22.95
CA HIS A 111 -29.41 -0.90 -23.99
C HIS A 111 -30.57 0.06 -24.29
#